data_AF-D3B911-F1
#
_entry.id   AF-D3B911-F1
#
_cell.length_a   1.000
_cell.length_b   1.000
_cell.length_c   1.000
_cell.angle_alpha   90.00
_cell.angle_beta   90.00
_cell.angle_gamma   90.00
#
_symmetry.space_group_name_H-M   'P 1'
#
loop_
_entity.id
_entity.type
_entity.pdbx_description
1 polymer ?
#
loop_
_entity_poly.entity_id
_entity_poly.type
_entity_poly.pdbx_seq_one_letter_code
_entity_poly.pdbx_strand_id
1 'polypeptide(L)'
;MTIKCLNHQRSHEFICYQCNCLMCSKCITIHIKDHPDHSDKIEHIDEIKDSLSTLKLDDIIDFTTTNNSGSTNSMSAIENHFEQLHQHLLLDVLIVERDIINDKHTITNQIDKNIMNLKYLINIIILFNKLYNNNNSSGDNSSSGIINEDTSIIPDTTTLYSTTTIMESITTSSSLQSFINHNNQTLFNDYNNNYFNDDVLIQHHSYYSSSILVKSSIVQPFILVDIVASDASITTTTTTNNNDNKQSYIFITHQAKGATLINTSNNNSIEELKFDYQFDGTYSSIVSIGEYIYIFGGYNNENKWIKISIRSKSVEHIGDIEGIKGDSDISVCYDGQDHIYLVNGRNIKNRIDRFNIKTMKFESYHQLPFGYNNQASSMIFKGSLYSISCNQYKLFQFDLTNRTITDHQIDIIPLSSCHDNNGNFFILDVTNKRFIKYNVETKQTINLNADHLVNAQYPFVMYHRESPTSSYIYSFCNSLDSNFKYSIESNQCEPIFRDIKNHNSSWCASSSITF
;
A
#
# COMPACT_ATOMS: atom_id res chain seq x y z
N MET A 1 35.40 -10.70 -31.79
CA MET A 1 35.00 -9.54 -32.61
C MET A 1 34.64 -8.44 -31.63
N THR A 2 35.37 -7.31 -31.57
CA THR A 2 35.12 -6.24 -30.59
C THR A 2 34.00 -5.34 -31.09
N ILE A 3 32.90 -5.26 -30.34
CA ILE A 3 31.77 -4.37 -30.64
C ILE A 3 32.22 -2.94 -30.35
N LYS A 4 32.27 -2.10 -31.40
CA LYS A 4 32.67 -0.70 -31.30
C LYS A 4 31.44 0.20 -31.26
N CYS A 5 31.56 1.30 -30.52
CA CYS A 5 30.57 2.37 -30.48
C CYS A 5 30.36 2.93 -31.89
N LEU A 6 29.11 2.91 -32.38
CA LEU A 6 28.77 3.31 -33.74
C LEU A 6 29.18 4.77 -34.04
N ASN A 7 28.99 5.66 -33.06
CA ASN A 7 29.21 7.09 -33.22
C ASN A 7 30.69 7.49 -33.15
N HIS A 8 31.49 6.78 -32.35
CA HIS A 8 32.86 7.18 -32.03
C HIS A 8 33.93 6.19 -32.51
N GLN A 9 33.52 5.02 -33.00
CA GLN A 9 34.40 3.92 -33.43
C GLN A 9 35.41 3.48 -32.35
N ARG A 10 35.03 3.62 -31.07
CA ARG A 10 35.80 3.26 -29.87
C ARG A 10 35.25 1.99 -29.21
N SER A 11 36.06 1.31 -28.41
CA SER A 11 35.60 0.25 -27.51
C SER A 11 34.53 0.77 -26.55
N HIS A 12 33.58 -0.09 -26.21
CA HIS A 12 32.72 0.14 -25.06
C HIS A 12 33.51 -0.21 -23.80
N GLU A 13 33.51 0.71 -22.85
CA GLU A 13 34.31 0.68 -21.62
C GLU A 13 33.41 0.74 -20.39
N PHE A 14 32.16 1.20 -20.54
CA PHE A 14 31.23 1.44 -19.44
C PHE A 14 29.85 0.84 -19.74
N ILE A 15 29.11 0.49 -18.69
CA ILE A 15 27.69 0.11 -18.75
C ILE A 15 26.89 0.97 -17.77
N CYS A 16 25.71 1.44 -18.18
CA CYS A 16 24.72 2.03 -17.27
C CYS A 16 23.63 0.99 -16.99
N TYR A 17 23.45 0.60 -15.73
CA TYR A 17 22.47 -0.42 -15.35
C TYR A 17 21.03 0.07 -15.49
N GLN A 18 20.79 1.37 -15.29
CA GLN A 18 19.44 1.95 -15.39
C GLN A 18 18.91 1.96 -16.83
N CYS A 19 19.78 2.25 -17.80
CA CYS A 19 19.42 2.30 -19.21
C CYS A 19 19.76 1.02 -19.99
N ASN A 20 20.47 0.08 -19.36
CA ASN A 20 21.05 -1.10 -20.00
C ASN A 20 21.85 -0.75 -21.28
N CYS A 21 22.65 0.33 -21.23
CA CYS A 21 23.38 0.85 -22.38
C CYS A 21 24.90 0.72 -22.22
N LEU A 22 25.57 0.26 -23.28
CA LEU A 22 27.03 0.18 -23.36
C LEU A 22 27.59 1.48 -23.95
N MET A 23 28.62 2.04 -23.33
CA MET A 23 29.18 3.34 -23.68
C MET A 23 30.70 3.31 -23.80
N CYS A 24 31.25 4.09 -24.72
CA CYS A 24 32.68 4.41 -24.72
C CYS A 24 32.96 5.63 -23.83
N SER A 25 34.23 5.91 -23.54
CA SER A 25 34.69 7.09 -22.79
C SER A 25 34.14 8.46 -23.24
N LYS A 26 33.70 8.62 -24.51
CA LYS A 26 33.02 9.86 -24.93
C LYS A 26 31.51 9.85 -24.67
N CYS A 27 30.87 8.70 -24.86
CA CYS A 27 29.43 8.56 -24.65
C CYS A 27 29.06 8.70 -23.17
N ILE A 28 29.91 8.22 -22.24
CA ILE A 28 29.65 8.35 -20.80
C ILE A 28 29.53 9.81 -20.37
N THR A 29 30.40 10.71 -20.85
CA THR A 29 30.34 12.13 -20.46
C THR A 29 29.07 12.80 -20.97
N ILE A 30 28.62 12.43 -22.16
CA ILE A 30 27.35 12.92 -22.72
C ILE A 30 26.17 12.35 -21.91
N HIS A 31 26.19 11.04 -21.64
CA HIS A 31 25.14 10.36 -20.88
C HIS A 31 24.98 10.91 -19.47
N ILE A 32 26.07 11.17 -18.74
CA ILE A 32 26.00 11.79 -17.40
C ILE A 32 25.47 13.24 -17.48
N LYS A 33 25.74 13.94 -18.57
CA LYS A 33 25.21 15.30 -18.77
C LYS A 33 23.70 15.27 -19.06
N ASP A 34 23.25 14.31 -19.85
CA ASP A 34 21.86 14.14 -20.24
C ASP A 34 21.02 13.47 -19.12
N HIS A 35 21.66 12.63 -18.30
CA HIS A 35 21.09 11.88 -17.18
C HIS A 35 22.00 11.94 -15.94
N PRO A 36 22.03 13.08 -15.21
CA PRO A 36 22.91 13.25 -14.04
C PRO A 36 22.64 12.26 -12.91
N ASP A 37 21.41 11.76 -12.83
CA ASP A 37 20.92 10.76 -11.86
C ASP A 37 21.44 9.34 -12.11
N HIS A 38 22.07 9.08 -13.27
CA HIS A 38 22.65 7.77 -13.57
C HIS A 38 24.12 7.62 -13.14
N SER A 39 24.75 8.67 -12.60
CA SER A 39 26.20 8.69 -12.38
C SER A 39 26.72 7.62 -11.41
N ASP A 40 25.91 7.20 -10.43
CA ASP A 40 26.25 6.14 -9.47
C ASP A 40 25.86 4.74 -9.96
N LYS A 41 25.15 4.65 -11.09
CA LYS A 41 24.73 3.39 -11.74
C LYS A 41 25.54 3.06 -12.98
N ILE A 42 26.69 3.71 -13.16
CA ILE A 42 27.61 3.47 -14.27
C ILE A 42 28.87 2.82 -13.70
N GLU A 43 29.25 1.70 -14.30
CA GLU A 43 30.43 0.95 -13.87
C GLU A 43 31.34 0.67 -15.06
N HIS A 44 32.65 0.63 -14.80
CA HIS A 44 33.62 0.27 -15.82
C HIS A 44 33.60 -1.25 -16.05
N ILE A 45 33.58 -1.67 -17.32
CA ILE A 45 33.48 -3.08 -17.68
C ILE A 45 34.64 -3.90 -17.12
N ASP A 46 35.84 -3.31 -17.01
CA ASP A 46 36.97 -4.02 -16.43
C ASP A 46 36.86 -4.19 -14.90
N GLU A 47 36.19 -3.28 -14.18
CA GLU A 47 35.91 -3.48 -12.73
C GLU A 47 34.91 -4.62 -12.52
N ILE A 48 33.94 -4.75 -13.43
CA ILE A 48 33.02 -5.90 -13.45
C ILE A 48 33.78 -7.20 -13.72
N LYS A 49 34.71 -7.19 -14.70
CA LYS A 49 35.56 -8.37 -14.98
C LYS A 49 36.45 -8.72 -13.80
N ASP A 50 37.01 -7.74 -13.10
CA ASP A 50 37.84 -7.95 -11.93
C ASP A 50 37.01 -8.52 -10.77
N SER A 51 35.80 -7.99 -10.55
CA SER A 51 34.83 -8.53 -9.59
C SER A 51 34.39 -9.97 -9.92
N LEU A 52 34.21 -10.27 -11.20
CA LEU A 52 33.88 -11.62 -11.69
C LEU A 52 35.06 -12.59 -11.66
N SER A 53 36.30 -12.11 -11.80
CA SER A 53 37.50 -12.95 -11.72
C SER A 53 37.97 -13.20 -10.29
N THR A 54 37.62 -12.29 -9.35
CA THR A 54 37.83 -12.48 -7.91
C THR A 54 36.79 -13.39 -7.26
N LEU A 55 35.64 -13.60 -7.90
CA LEU A 55 34.81 -14.78 -7.67
C LEU A 55 35.60 -16.01 -8.14
N LYS A 56 36.38 -16.58 -7.22
CA LYS A 56 37.32 -17.68 -7.48
C LYS A 56 36.62 -18.86 -8.16
N LEU A 57 36.78 -18.93 -9.47
CA LEU A 57 36.44 -20.12 -10.25
C LEU A 57 37.31 -21.33 -9.84
N ASP A 58 38.47 -21.09 -9.22
CA ASP A 58 39.36 -22.13 -8.70
C ASP A 58 38.72 -22.93 -7.55
N ASP A 59 37.82 -22.32 -6.76
CA ASP A 59 37.04 -23.04 -5.74
C ASP A 59 36.00 -23.99 -6.37
N ILE A 60 35.69 -23.81 -7.67
CA ILE A 60 34.79 -24.68 -8.46
C ILE A 60 35.60 -25.77 -9.21
N ILE A 61 36.81 -25.45 -9.68
CA ILE A 61 37.61 -26.37 -10.51
C ILE A 61 38.31 -27.44 -9.65
N ASP A 62 38.74 -27.13 -8.43
CA ASP A 62 39.35 -28.13 -7.52
C ASP A 62 38.37 -29.25 -7.10
N PHE A 63 37.06 -29.06 -7.30
CA PHE A 63 36.06 -30.09 -7.07
C PHE A 63 35.99 -31.14 -8.19
N THR A 64 36.49 -30.82 -9.39
CA THR A 64 36.32 -31.68 -10.57
C THR A 64 37.49 -32.62 -10.83
N THR A 65 38.68 -32.36 -10.28
CA THR A 65 39.90 -33.09 -10.67
C THR A 65 40.28 -34.26 -9.75
N THR A 66 39.68 -34.39 -8.56
CA THR A 66 40.21 -35.32 -7.54
C THR A 66 39.30 -36.46 -7.09
N ASN A 67 38.07 -36.63 -7.60
CA ASN A 67 37.23 -37.77 -7.17
C ASN A 67 36.31 -38.32 -8.28
N ASN A 68 36.86 -39.19 -9.13
CA ASN A 68 36.11 -40.05 -10.05
C ASN A 68 35.37 -41.22 -9.34
N SER A 69 34.92 -41.02 -8.09
CA SER A 69 34.15 -42.02 -7.32
C SER A 69 32.99 -41.43 -6.50
N GLY A 70 32.58 -40.17 -6.74
CA GLY A 70 31.54 -39.47 -5.95
C GLY A 70 30.41 -38.82 -6.77
N SER A 71 30.03 -39.38 -7.92
CA SER A 71 29.16 -38.75 -8.93
C SER A 71 27.75 -38.34 -8.48
N THR A 72 27.24 -38.81 -7.34
CA THR A 72 25.88 -38.48 -6.88
C THR A 72 25.81 -37.20 -6.04
N ASN A 73 26.91 -36.81 -5.39
CA ASN A 73 26.89 -35.68 -4.46
C ASN A 73 27.04 -34.32 -5.19
N SER A 74 27.78 -34.28 -6.30
CA SER A 74 27.93 -33.05 -7.10
C SER A 74 26.65 -32.66 -7.83
N MET A 75 25.87 -33.65 -8.29
CA MET A 75 24.60 -33.39 -8.98
C MET A 75 23.56 -32.76 -8.05
N SER A 76 23.48 -33.25 -6.80
CA SER A 76 22.59 -32.66 -5.78
C SER A 76 22.96 -31.23 -5.40
N ALA A 77 24.25 -30.87 -5.41
CA ALA A 77 24.70 -29.51 -5.12
C ALA A 77 24.36 -28.55 -6.25
N ILE A 78 24.49 -29.00 -7.50
CA ILE A 78 24.08 -28.24 -8.69
C ILE A 78 22.57 -28.03 -8.69
N GLU A 79 21.78 -29.08 -8.45
CA GLU A 79 20.32 -28.99 -8.33
C GLU A 79 19.90 -27.99 -7.23
N ASN A 80 20.54 -28.05 -6.06
CA ASN A 80 20.27 -27.10 -4.98
C ASN A 80 20.62 -25.65 -5.36
N HIS A 81 21.72 -25.45 -6.09
CA HIS A 81 22.09 -24.11 -6.55
C HIS A 81 21.11 -23.54 -7.59
N PHE A 82 20.65 -24.36 -8.54
CA PHE A 82 19.61 -23.97 -9.49
C PHE A 82 18.28 -23.69 -8.80
N GLU A 83 17.92 -24.47 -7.78
CA GLU A 83 16.73 -24.21 -6.98
C GLU A 83 16.83 -22.85 -6.27
N GLN A 84 17.97 -22.55 -5.63
CA GLN A 84 18.18 -21.25 -4.98
C GLN A 84 18.10 -20.08 -5.98
N LEU A 85 18.70 -20.22 -7.16
CA LEU A 85 18.61 -19.22 -8.22
C LEU A 85 17.17 -19.04 -8.70
N HIS A 86 16.42 -20.14 -8.86
CA HIS A 86 15.02 -20.10 -9.25
C HIS A 86 14.16 -19.37 -8.21
N GLN A 87 14.34 -19.67 -6.92
CA GLN A 87 13.65 -18.98 -5.83
C GLN A 87 13.97 -17.48 -5.79
N HIS A 88 15.22 -17.10 -6.07
CA HIS A 88 15.62 -15.70 -6.14
C HIS A 88 14.93 -14.96 -7.31
N LEU A 89 14.91 -15.56 -8.50
CA LEU A 89 14.23 -15.00 -9.67
C LEU A 89 12.71 -14.87 -9.46
N LEU A 90 12.08 -15.85 -8.81
CA LEU A 90 10.65 -15.76 -8.45
C LEU A 90 10.38 -14.58 -7.49
N LEU A 91 11.26 -14.36 -6.52
CA LEU A 91 11.14 -13.23 -5.61
C LEU A 91 11.26 -11.88 -6.34
N ASP A 92 12.23 -11.75 -7.26
CA ASP A 92 12.40 -10.53 -8.05
C ASP A 92 11.20 -10.24 -8.95
N VAL A 93 10.62 -11.27 -9.58
CA VAL A 93 9.38 -11.14 -10.37
C VAL A 93 8.23 -10.63 -9.50
N LEU A 94 8.05 -11.19 -8.30
CA LEU A 94 7.00 -10.75 -7.38
C LEU A 94 7.19 -9.29 -6.91
N ILE A 95 8.44 -8.85 -6.74
CA ILE A 95 8.75 -7.45 -6.39
C ILE A 95 8.34 -6.52 -7.53
N VAL A 96 8.72 -6.84 -8.76
CA VAL A 96 8.38 -6.05 -9.94
C VAL A 96 6.86 -6.00 -10.15
N GLU A 97 6.16 -7.12 -10.01
CA GLU A 97 4.69 -7.15 -10.09
C GLU A 97 4.04 -6.27 -9.02
N ARG A 98 4.53 -6.32 -7.78
CA ARG A 98 4.02 -5.48 -6.69
C ARG A 98 4.19 -3.99 -7.00
N ASP A 99 5.34 -3.60 -7.49
CA ASP A 99 5.63 -2.20 -7.80
C ASP A 99 4.76 -1.69 -8.97
N ILE A 100 4.57 -2.52 -10.01
CA ILE A 100 3.64 -2.23 -11.12
C ILE A 100 2.20 -2.06 -10.60
N ILE A 101 1.75 -2.91 -9.68
CA ILE A 101 0.41 -2.81 -9.09
C ILE A 101 0.27 -1.51 -8.28
N ASN A 102 1.28 -1.14 -7.50
CA ASN A 102 1.27 0.11 -6.73
C ASN A 102 1.24 1.35 -7.62
N ASP A 103 2.03 1.36 -8.69
CA ASP A 103 2.03 2.44 -9.68
C ASP A 103 0.68 2.56 -10.38
N LYS A 104 0.09 1.41 -10.76
CA LYS A 104 -1.27 1.37 -11.34
C LYS A 104 -2.30 1.97 -10.40
N HIS A 105 -2.26 1.66 -9.10
CA HIS A 105 -3.16 2.25 -8.11
C HIS A 105 -2.94 3.77 -7.98
N THR A 106 -1.69 4.21 -7.94
CA THR A 106 -1.33 5.64 -7.86
C THR A 106 -1.86 6.41 -9.07
N ILE A 107 -1.65 5.89 -10.27
CA ILE A 107 -2.15 6.48 -11.52
C ILE A 107 -3.68 6.51 -11.53
N THR A 108 -4.34 5.44 -11.09
CA THR A 108 -5.81 5.38 -11.02
C THR A 108 -6.36 6.47 -10.09
N ASN A 109 -5.78 6.64 -8.91
CA ASN A 109 -6.17 7.68 -7.96
C ASN A 109 -5.95 9.10 -8.52
N GLN A 110 -4.87 9.32 -9.27
CA GLN A 110 -4.61 10.60 -9.94
C GLN A 110 -5.65 10.88 -11.03
N ILE A 111 -6.03 9.87 -11.82
CA ILE A 111 -7.08 9.98 -12.84
C ILE A 111 -8.42 10.34 -12.18
N ASP A 112 -8.81 9.66 -11.11
CA ASP A 112 -10.05 9.93 -10.39
C ASP A 112 -10.10 11.37 -9.85
N LYS A 113 -8.98 11.87 -9.30
CA LYS A 113 -8.85 13.26 -8.85
C LYS A 113 -8.99 14.25 -10.01
N ASN A 114 -8.39 13.96 -11.15
CA ASN A 114 -8.49 14.81 -12.35
C ASN A 114 -9.91 14.81 -12.94
N ILE A 115 -10.60 13.67 -12.93
CA ILE A 115 -12.01 13.57 -13.33
C ILE A 115 -12.89 14.43 -12.43
N MET A 116 -12.67 14.39 -11.11
CA MET A 116 -13.41 15.26 -10.17
C MET A 116 -13.16 16.74 -10.42
N ASN A 117 -11.91 17.14 -10.66
CA ASN A 117 -11.57 18.52 -11.01
C ASN A 117 -12.25 18.96 -12.33
N LEU A 118 -12.28 18.09 -13.33
CA LEU A 118 -12.94 18.37 -14.61
C LEU A 118 -14.46 18.55 -14.43
N LYS A 119 -15.10 17.69 -13.63
CA LYS A 119 -16.53 17.85 -13.27
C LYS A 119 -16.80 19.20 -12.62
N TYR A 120 -15.91 19.64 -11.72
CA TYR A 120 -16.03 20.96 -11.08
C TYR A 120 -15.89 22.12 -12.08
N LEU A 121 -14.93 22.04 -13.02
CA LEU A 121 -14.77 23.05 -14.07
C LEU A 121 -16.00 23.12 -14.99
N ILE A 122 -16.57 21.98 -15.36
CA ILE A 122 -17.81 21.92 -16.15
C ILE A 122 -18.96 22.60 -15.41
N ASN A 123 -19.11 22.35 -14.11
CA ASN A 123 -20.13 23.01 -13.29
C ASN A 123 -19.97 24.53 -13.27
N ILE A 124 -18.73 25.04 -13.19
CA ILE A 124 -18.46 26.48 -13.28
C ILE A 124 -18.89 27.03 -14.64
N ILE A 125 -18.55 26.35 -15.74
CA ILE A 125 -18.94 26.78 -17.10
C ILE A 125 -20.46 26.83 -17.26
N ILE A 126 -21.17 25.81 -16.76
CA ILE A 126 -22.64 25.77 -16.78
C ILE A 126 -23.23 26.95 -16.00
N LEU A 127 -22.69 27.26 -14.82
CA LEU A 127 -23.12 28.40 -14.01
C LEU A 127 -22.92 29.73 -14.74
N PHE A 128 -21.76 29.95 -15.35
CA PHE A 128 -21.48 31.16 -16.14
C PHE A 128 -22.43 31.31 -17.33
N ASN A 129 -22.74 30.22 -18.05
CA ASN A 129 -23.68 30.26 -19.17
C ASN A 129 -25.11 30.61 -18.72
N LYS A 130 -25.57 30.07 -17.57
CA LYS A 130 -26.87 30.44 -16.98
C LYS A 130 -26.93 31.93 -16.62
N LEU A 131 -25.87 32.46 -16.02
CA LEU A 131 -25.78 33.89 -15.67
C LEU A 131 -25.73 34.80 -16.91
N TYR A 132 -25.03 34.40 -17.97
CA TYR A 132 -24.93 35.17 -19.21
C TYR A 132 -26.27 35.26 -19.94
N ASN A 133 -26.99 34.14 -20.06
CA ASN A 133 -28.27 34.09 -20.75
C ASN A 133 -29.39 34.89 -20.04
N ASN A 134 -29.38 34.92 -18.70
CA ASN A 134 -30.36 35.69 -17.93
C ASN A 134 -30.22 37.21 -18.11
N ASN A 135 -29.03 37.72 -18.42
CA ASN A 135 -28.80 39.17 -18.58
C ASN A 135 -29.24 39.72 -19.94
N ASN A 136 -29.47 38.88 -20.95
CA ASN A 136 -29.91 39.33 -22.29
C ASN A 136 -31.43 39.27 -22.49
N SER A 137 -32.21 38.84 -21.50
CA SER A 137 -33.69 38.80 -21.56
C SER A 137 -34.33 40.01 -20.86
N SER A 138 -33.76 41.21 -21.05
CA SER A 138 -34.36 42.47 -20.63
C SER A 138 -34.86 43.24 -21.86
N GLY A 139 -35.87 42.69 -22.55
CA GLY A 139 -36.39 43.29 -23.77
C GLY A 139 -37.65 42.60 -24.28
N ASP A 140 -38.78 43.12 -23.82
CA ASP A 140 -40.11 43.11 -24.44
C ASP A 140 -40.88 41.78 -24.66
N ASN A 141 -41.99 41.74 -23.92
CA ASN A 141 -43.36 41.44 -24.37
C ASN A 141 -43.67 40.09 -25.02
N SER A 142 -44.38 39.29 -24.21
CA SER A 142 -45.64 38.63 -24.57
C SER A 142 -45.75 38.05 -25.99
N SER A 143 -45.36 36.79 -26.12
CA SER A 143 -46.00 35.87 -27.07
C SER A 143 -45.73 34.45 -26.62
N SER A 144 -46.80 33.79 -26.18
CA SER A 144 -46.92 32.35 -25.95
C SER A 144 -46.61 31.60 -27.24
N GLY A 145 -45.32 31.32 -27.48
CA GLY A 145 -44.84 30.45 -28.55
C GLY A 145 -44.59 29.06 -27.98
N ILE A 146 -45.46 28.11 -28.35
CA ILE A 146 -45.32 26.68 -28.13
C ILE A 146 -43.97 26.22 -28.71
N ILE A 147 -43.06 25.78 -27.86
CA ILE A 147 -41.83 25.10 -28.29
C ILE A 147 -42.22 23.63 -28.49
N ASN A 148 -42.18 23.19 -29.75
CA ASN A 148 -42.30 21.78 -30.12
C ASN A 148 -41.10 21.01 -29.54
N GLU A 149 -41.37 20.21 -28.52
CA GLU A 149 -40.52 19.09 -28.08
C GLU A 149 -40.60 17.99 -29.15
N ASP A 150 -39.71 18.06 -30.15
CA ASP A 150 -39.46 16.95 -31.06
C ASP A 150 -37.94 16.77 -31.19
N THR A 151 -37.29 16.51 -30.05
CA THR A 151 -35.91 16.02 -30.00
C THR A 151 -35.94 14.55 -29.60
N SER A 152 -35.61 13.69 -30.56
CA SER A 152 -35.54 12.25 -30.43
C SER A 152 -34.79 11.83 -29.16
N ILE A 153 -35.51 11.18 -28.24
CA ILE A 153 -34.94 10.51 -27.07
C ILE A 153 -34.05 9.38 -27.61
N ILE A 154 -32.73 9.60 -27.60
CA ILE A 154 -31.76 8.53 -27.83
C ILE A 154 -31.82 7.63 -26.60
N PRO A 155 -32.09 6.33 -26.73
CA PRO A 155 -32.15 5.42 -25.60
C PRO A 155 -30.81 5.41 -24.87
N ASP A 156 -30.87 5.48 -23.53
CA ASP A 156 -29.72 5.37 -22.64
C ASP A 156 -29.04 4.01 -22.83
N THR A 157 -28.04 3.96 -23.71
CA THR A 157 -27.21 2.77 -23.88
C THR A 157 -26.03 2.90 -22.92
N THR A 158 -26.13 2.22 -21.78
CA THR A 158 -25.09 2.09 -20.73
C THR A 158 -23.72 1.68 -21.27
N THR A 159 -23.63 1.13 -22.48
CA THR A 159 -22.39 0.81 -23.19
C THR A 159 -21.54 2.05 -23.55
N LEU A 160 -22.15 3.22 -23.72
CA LEU A 160 -21.45 4.47 -24.09
C LEU A 160 -20.64 5.08 -22.93
N TYR A 161 -20.87 4.63 -21.70
CA TYR A 161 -20.16 5.06 -20.49
C TYR A 161 -19.11 4.05 -20.03
N SER A 162 -18.83 3.00 -20.81
CA SER A 162 -17.81 2.02 -20.46
C SER A 162 -16.42 2.65 -20.51
N THR A 163 -15.53 2.23 -19.61
CA THR A 163 -14.14 2.68 -19.58
C THR A 163 -13.44 2.49 -20.93
N THR A 164 -13.78 1.41 -21.64
CA THR A 164 -13.25 1.10 -22.98
C THR A 164 -13.66 2.15 -24.00
N THR A 165 -14.95 2.54 -24.04
CA THR A 165 -15.47 3.55 -24.97
C THR A 165 -14.92 4.94 -24.69
N ILE A 166 -14.75 5.29 -23.42
CA ILE A 166 -14.13 6.57 -23.03
C ILE A 166 -12.65 6.58 -23.45
N MET A 167 -11.92 5.49 -23.21
CA MET A 167 -10.51 5.38 -23.59
C MET A 167 -10.33 5.44 -25.10
N GLU A 168 -11.19 4.77 -25.86
CA GLU A 168 -11.20 4.82 -27.32
C GLU A 168 -11.53 6.23 -27.84
N SER A 169 -12.44 6.95 -27.18
CA SER A 169 -12.72 8.34 -27.55
C SER A 169 -11.55 9.28 -27.26
N ILE A 170 -10.81 9.06 -26.16
CA ILE A 170 -9.59 9.80 -25.85
C ILE A 170 -8.52 9.57 -26.93
N THR A 171 -8.31 8.32 -27.33
CA THR A 171 -7.26 7.97 -28.32
C THR A 171 -7.62 8.38 -29.74
N THR A 172 -8.91 8.43 -30.09
CA THR A 172 -9.36 8.85 -31.42
C THR A 172 -9.54 10.37 -31.55
N SER A 173 -9.58 11.10 -30.43
CA SER A 173 -9.72 12.55 -30.44
C SER A 173 -8.38 13.25 -30.67
N SER A 174 -8.29 14.05 -31.73
CA SER A 174 -7.09 14.81 -32.08
C SER A 174 -6.82 16.03 -31.18
N SER A 175 -7.81 16.45 -30.39
CA SER A 175 -7.71 17.56 -29.45
C SER A 175 -8.79 17.45 -28.37
N LEU A 176 -8.62 18.20 -27.27
CA LEU A 176 -9.62 18.29 -26.20
C LEU A 176 -10.98 18.78 -26.73
N GLN A 177 -10.98 19.75 -27.65
CA GLN A 177 -12.23 20.24 -28.25
C GLN A 177 -12.91 19.15 -29.07
N SER A 178 -12.13 18.37 -29.83
CA SER A 178 -12.66 17.23 -30.59
C SER A 178 -13.27 16.19 -29.64
N PHE A 179 -12.59 15.88 -28.53
CA PHE A 179 -13.08 14.96 -27.50
C PHE A 179 -14.40 15.42 -26.87
N ILE A 180 -14.48 16.70 -26.47
CA ILE A 180 -15.70 17.26 -25.89
C ILE A 180 -16.85 17.19 -26.90
N ASN A 181 -16.59 17.58 -28.15
CA ASN A 181 -17.60 17.52 -29.21
C ASN A 181 -18.05 16.08 -29.50
N HIS A 182 -17.12 15.11 -29.48
CA HIS A 182 -17.40 13.69 -29.73
C HIS A 182 -18.27 13.06 -28.64
N ASN A 183 -18.18 13.57 -27.41
CA ASN A 183 -18.91 13.05 -26.25
C ASN A 183 -20.00 14.00 -25.76
N ASN A 184 -20.36 15.02 -26.53
CA ASN A 184 -21.30 16.05 -26.09
C ASN A 184 -22.72 15.50 -25.86
N GLN A 185 -23.07 14.43 -26.58
CA GLN A 185 -24.37 13.74 -26.45
C GLN A 185 -24.33 12.60 -25.42
N THR A 186 -23.18 12.30 -24.82
CA THR A 186 -23.00 11.22 -23.83
C THR A 186 -22.46 11.73 -22.51
N LEU A 187 -21.13 11.90 -22.38
CA LEU A 187 -20.44 12.31 -21.15
C LEU A 187 -20.83 13.72 -20.68
N PHE A 188 -21.21 14.58 -21.63
CA PHE A 188 -21.49 16.00 -21.36
C PHE A 188 -22.94 16.40 -21.62
N ASN A 189 -23.84 15.42 -21.82
CA ASN A 189 -25.22 15.70 -22.19
C ASN A 189 -26.12 15.94 -20.98
N ASP A 190 -26.40 17.19 -20.67
CA ASP A 190 -27.09 17.61 -19.45
C ASP A 190 -28.58 17.95 -19.69
N TYR A 191 -29.33 17.03 -20.33
CA TYR A 191 -30.78 17.22 -20.57
C TYR A 191 -31.65 17.03 -19.32
N ASN A 192 -31.12 16.55 -18.19
CA ASN A 192 -31.89 16.31 -16.97
C ASN A 192 -31.58 17.35 -15.86
N ASN A 193 -31.85 18.62 -16.14
CA ASN A 193 -31.64 19.75 -15.23
C ASN A 193 -32.72 19.90 -14.12
N ASN A 194 -33.30 18.81 -13.60
CA ASN A 194 -34.33 18.86 -12.53
C ASN A 194 -33.93 18.20 -11.19
N TYR A 195 -32.69 17.75 -11.02
CA TYR A 195 -32.27 17.02 -9.80
C TYR A 195 -31.04 17.58 -9.08
N PHE A 196 -30.77 18.89 -9.16
CA PHE A 196 -29.74 19.50 -8.31
C PHE A 196 -30.37 20.28 -7.16
N ASN A 197 -30.38 19.62 -6.00
CA ASN A 197 -30.74 20.18 -4.71
C ASN A 197 -29.59 21.08 -4.22
N ASP A 198 -29.87 22.35 -3.94
CA ASP A 198 -28.89 23.38 -3.55
C ASP A 198 -28.06 23.01 -2.31
N ASP A 199 -28.50 22.04 -1.51
CA ASP A 199 -27.83 21.55 -0.30
C ASP A 199 -26.43 20.95 -0.57
N VAL A 200 -26.19 20.36 -1.75
CA VAL A 200 -24.89 19.72 -2.09
C VAL A 200 -23.82 20.77 -2.38
N LEU A 201 -24.19 21.94 -2.89
CA LEU A 201 -23.25 23.04 -3.14
C LEU A 201 -22.81 23.72 -1.82
N ILE A 202 -23.72 23.83 -0.84
CA ILE A 202 -23.45 24.48 0.44
C ILE A 202 -22.54 23.62 1.32
N GLN A 203 -22.71 22.29 1.33
CA GLN A 203 -21.79 21.40 2.07
C GLN A 203 -20.36 21.44 1.51
N HIS A 204 -20.18 21.51 0.19
CA HIS A 204 -18.84 21.55 -0.40
C HIS A 204 -18.12 22.90 -0.22
N HIS A 205 -18.86 24.01 -0.18
CA HIS A 205 -18.27 25.32 0.12
C HIS A 205 -17.72 25.41 1.55
N SER A 206 -18.34 24.73 2.52
CA SER A 206 -17.83 24.71 3.91
C SER A 206 -16.47 24.00 4.07
N TYR A 207 -16.09 23.14 3.13
CA TYR A 207 -14.84 22.35 3.22
C TYR A 207 -13.61 23.07 2.62
N TYR A 208 -13.82 24.06 1.75
CA TYR A 208 -12.74 24.76 1.02
C TYR A 208 -12.70 26.28 1.23
N SER A 209 -13.50 26.85 2.15
CA SER A 209 -13.67 28.30 2.30
C SER A 209 -12.48 29.08 2.91
N SER A 210 -11.25 28.55 2.86
CA SER A 210 -10.07 29.22 3.42
C SER A 210 -9.20 29.95 2.38
N SER A 211 -9.47 29.86 1.07
CA SER A 211 -8.52 30.36 0.05
C SER A 211 -9.09 31.26 -1.06
N ILE A 212 -10.39 31.60 -1.08
CA ILE A 212 -10.98 32.44 -2.14
C ILE A 212 -11.78 33.63 -1.57
N LEU A 213 -11.34 34.23 -0.46
CA LEU A 213 -11.96 35.46 0.05
C LEU A 213 -10.91 36.51 0.45
N VAL A 214 -10.20 37.05 -0.55
CA VAL A 214 -9.63 38.41 -0.45
C VAL A 214 -9.67 39.08 -1.83
N LYS A 215 -10.35 40.24 -1.87
CA LYS A 215 -10.41 41.29 -2.91
C LYS A 215 -11.36 41.07 -4.10
N SER A 216 -12.52 41.71 -4.04
CA SER A 216 -12.71 42.98 -4.77
C SER A 216 -14.05 43.63 -4.45
N SER A 217 -13.98 44.89 -4.04
CA SER A 217 -15.06 45.87 -4.16
C SER A 217 -14.79 46.70 -5.41
N ILE A 218 -15.88 47.21 -6.02
CA ILE A 218 -15.97 48.25 -7.08
C ILE A 218 -16.13 47.74 -8.54
N VAL A 219 -17.40 47.61 -8.94
CA VAL A 219 -18.09 48.25 -10.10
C VAL A 219 -17.28 48.50 -11.41
N GLN A 220 -17.48 47.57 -12.38
CA GLN A 220 -17.88 47.75 -13.81
C GLN A 220 -16.92 48.45 -14.85
N PRO A 221 -17.13 48.30 -16.19
CA PRO A 221 -16.82 47.13 -17.06
C PRO A 221 -16.05 47.51 -18.37
N PHE A 222 -15.82 46.49 -19.23
CA PHE A 222 -15.38 46.50 -20.66
C PHE A 222 -13.94 46.01 -21.00
N ILE A 223 -13.91 44.75 -21.45
CA ILE A 223 -13.31 44.21 -22.69
C ILE A 223 -12.00 44.83 -23.19
N LEU A 224 -10.91 44.06 -23.09
CA LEU A 224 -10.14 43.58 -24.26
C LEU A 224 -9.35 42.34 -23.86
N VAL A 225 -9.69 41.18 -24.43
CA VAL A 225 -8.86 39.98 -24.41
C VAL A 225 -7.77 40.20 -25.46
N ASP A 226 -6.67 40.80 -25.04
CA ASP A 226 -5.42 40.77 -25.78
C ASP A 226 -4.73 39.44 -25.47
N ILE A 227 -4.87 38.51 -26.42
CA ILE A 227 -3.93 37.39 -26.59
C ILE A 227 -2.62 38.02 -27.08
N VAL A 228 -1.84 38.56 -26.14
CA VAL A 228 -0.46 38.95 -26.38
C VAL A 228 0.42 38.01 -25.57
N ALA A 229 1.27 37.32 -26.34
CA ALA A 229 2.41 36.53 -25.90
C ALA A 229 2.98 37.02 -24.57
N SER A 230 2.67 36.29 -23.51
CA SER A 230 3.43 36.35 -22.28
C SER A 230 4.50 35.29 -22.40
N ASP A 231 5.71 35.73 -22.74
CA ASP A 231 6.95 35.06 -22.35
C ASP A 231 6.87 34.80 -20.84
N ALA A 232 6.32 33.65 -20.48
CA ALA A 232 6.53 33.09 -19.17
C ALA A 232 8.00 32.68 -19.16
N SER A 233 8.84 33.56 -18.61
CA SER A 233 10.07 33.13 -17.95
C SER A 233 9.67 31.98 -17.03
N ILE A 234 9.95 30.76 -17.49
CA ILE A 234 9.94 29.57 -16.68
C ILE A 234 10.98 29.86 -15.61
N THR A 235 10.51 30.39 -14.48
CA THR A 235 11.23 30.25 -13.23
C THR A 235 11.33 28.75 -13.07
N THR A 236 12.51 28.22 -13.36
CA THR A 236 12.91 26.88 -13.01
C THR A 236 12.62 26.74 -11.53
N THR A 237 11.44 26.21 -11.21
CA THR A 237 11.24 25.48 -9.97
C THR A 237 12.31 24.42 -10.01
N THR A 238 13.40 24.69 -9.29
CA THR A 238 14.32 23.70 -8.79
C THR A 238 13.46 22.57 -8.26
N THR A 239 13.32 21.52 -9.07
CA THR A 239 12.93 20.20 -8.61
C THR A 239 14.01 19.82 -7.62
N THR A 240 13.82 20.22 -6.36
CA THR A 240 14.51 19.60 -5.25
C THR A 240 14.27 18.11 -5.43
N ASN A 241 15.36 17.39 -5.64
CA ASN A 241 15.39 15.94 -5.70
C ASN A 241 14.56 15.38 -4.54
N ASN A 242 13.31 15.03 -4.83
CA ASN A 242 12.57 14.09 -4.02
C ASN A 242 13.15 12.72 -4.37
N ASN A 243 14.38 12.48 -3.91
CA ASN A 243 14.67 11.14 -3.43
C ASN A 243 13.65 10.95 -2.31
N ASP A 244 12.53 10.31 -2.64
CA ASP A 244 11.56 9.83 -1.68
C ASP A 244 12.32 8.85 -0.80
N ASN A 245 12.99 9.39 0.22
CA ASN A 245 13.61 8.65 1.29
C ASN A 245 12.45 7.92 1.96
N LYS A 246 12.10 6.73 1.46
CA LYS A 246 11.05 5.90 2.02
C LYS A 246 11.36 5.73 3.49
N GLN A 247 10.48 6.27 4.32
CA GLN A 247 10.67 6.20 5.76
C GLN A 247 9.95 4.95 6.24
N SER A 248 10.68 4.14 6.97
CA SER A 248 10.16 2.95 7.60
C SER A 248 10.00 3.19 9.09
N TYR A 249 8.86 2.80 9.61
CA TYR A 249 8.51 2.97 11.00
C TYR A 249 7.98 1.68 11.61
N ILE A 250 8.28 1.51 12.89
CA ILE A 250 7.62 0.58 13.78
C ILE A 250 6.71 1.42 14.69
N PHE A 251 5.42 1.11 14.68
CA PHE A 251 4.41 1.79 15.49
C PHE A 251 3.89 0.82 16.56
N ILE A 252 4.07 1.18 17.84
CA ILE A 252 3.75 0.33 18.99
C ILE A 252 2.79 1.09 19.88
N THR A 253 1.55 0.65 19.99
CA THR A 253 0.60 1.25 20.92
C THR A 253 0.82 0.75 22.34
N HIS A 254 0.34 1.51 23.32
CA HIS A 254 0.44 1.13 24.73
C HIS A 254 -0.80 1.54 25.53
N GLN A 255 -1.00 0.91 26.69
CA GLN A 255 -2.20 1.08 27.51
C GLN A 255 -2.39 2.51 28.07
N ALA A 256 -1.31 3.30 28.15
CA ALA A 256 -1.36 4.71 28.58
C ALA A 256 -1.90 5.69 27.52
N LYS A 257 -2.81 5.23 26.65
CA LYS A 257 -3.44 5.98 25.56
C LYS A 257 -2.44 6.71 24.64
N GLY A 258 -1.52 5.96 24.05
CA GLY A 258 -0.52 6.51 23.16
C GLY A 258 0.20 5.43 22.37
N ALA A 259 1.23 5.84 21.64
CA ALA A 259 2.10 4.95 20.90
C ALA A 259 3.53 5.45 20.82
N THR A 260 4.46 4.52 20.82
CA THR A 260 5.87 4.76 20.49
C THR A 260 6.05 4.54 18.98
N LEU A 261 6.56 5.55 18.29
CA LEU A 261 6.91 5.52 16.88
C LEU A 261 8.43 5.45 16.76
N ILE A 262 8.96 4.40 16.11
CA ILE A 262 10.39 4.18 15.94
C ILE A 262 10.72 4.25 14.46
N ASN A 263 11.55 5.20 14.04
CA ASN A 263 11.98 5.37 12.64
C ASN A 263 13.19 4.48 12.35
N THR A 264 12.98 3.34 11.69
CA THR A 264 14.06 2.39 11.39
C THR A 264 14.99 2.91 10.29
N SER A 265 14.55 3.85 9.46
CA SER A 265 15.38 4.50 8.43
C SER A 265 16.30 5.59 8.98
N ASN A 266 16.07 6.08 10.21
CA ASN A 266 16.81 7.20 10.80
C ASN A 266 17.40 6.82 12.17
N ASN A 267 18.33 5.88 12.17
CA ASN A 267 19.06 5.43 13.36
C ASN A 267 18.14 5.08 14.55
N ASN A 268 16.98 4.48 14.25
CA ASN A 268 15.96 4.12 15.23
C ASN A 268 15.51 5.31 16.11
N SER A 269 15.34 6.51 15.54
CA SER A 269 14.83 7.65 16.30
C SER A 269 13.43 7.37 16.83
N ILE A 270 13.17 7.80 18.08
CA ILE A 270 11.97 7.42 18.84
C ILE A 270 11.14 8.67 19.13
N GLU A 271 9.84 8.56 18.91
CA GLU A 271 8.86 9.59 19.22
C GLU A 271 7.66 9.00 19.96
N GLU A 272 7.20 9.72 20.99
CA GLU A 272 6.03 9.32 21.77
C GLU A 272 4.81 10.13 21.33
N LEU A 273 3.79 9.42 20.86
CA LEU A 273 2.52 9.97 20.41
C LEU A 273 1.46 9.73 21.46
N LYS A 274 0.59 10.73 21.66
CA LYS A 274 -0.54 10.63 22.61
C LYS A 274 -1.85 10.70 21.86
N PHE A 275 -2.77 9.83 22.25
CA PHE A 275 -4.09 9.70 21.66
C PHE A 275 -5.14 9.68 22.76
N ASP A 276 -6.39 10.04 22.47
CA ASP A 276 -7.50 9.76 23.38
C ASP A 276 -8.18 8.43 23.01
N TYR A 277 -7.37 7.38 22.91
CA TYR A 277 -7.81 6.04 22.57
C TYR A 277 -7.01 5.03 23.40
N GLN A 278 -7.69 4.09 24.06
CA GLN A 278 -7.04 3.01 24.80
C GLN A 278 -6.90 1.79 23.89
N PHE A 279 -5.68 1.26 23.79
CA PHE A 279 -5.32 0.20 22.85
C PHE A 279 -5.26 -1.19 23.47
N ASP A 280 -5.75 -1.36 24.70
CA ASP A 280 -5.73 -2.67 25.36
C ASP A 280 -6.69 -3.66 24.66
N GLY A 281 -6.21 -4.87 24.37
CA GLY A 281 -6.94 -5.88 23.60
C GLY A 281 -7.03 -5.57 22.10
N THR A 282 -5.99 -4.94 21.53
CA THR A 282 -5.92 -4.60 20.09
C THR A 282 -4.73 -5.24 19.35
N TYR A 283 -3.99 -6.15 19.99
CA TYR A 283 -2.73 -6.70 19.44
C TYR A 283 -2.84 -7.26 18.00
N SER A 284 -3.97 -7.90 17.65
CA SER A 284 -4.25 -8.44 16.33
C SER A 284 -5.21 -7.57 15.50
N SER A 285 -5.63 -6.43 16.04
CA SER A 285 -6.69 -5.56 15.52
C SER A 285 -6.16 -4.35 14.76
N ILE A 286 -4.96 -4.46 14.19
CA ILE A 286 -4.24 -3.37 13.53
C ILE A 286 -3.83 -3.74 12.10
N VAL A 287 -3.93 -2.78 11.18
CA VAL A 287 -3.36 -2.89 9.84
C VAL A 287 -2.85 -1.54 9.32
N SER A 288 -1.72 -1.56 8.63
CA SER A 288 -1.15 -0.41 7.93
C SER A 288 -1.50 -0.44 6.43
N ILE A 289 -2.03 0.67 5.90
CA ILE A 289 -2.38 0.83 4.49
C ILE A 289 -1.91 2.20 4.02
N GLY A 290 -0.90 2.23 3.14
CA GLY A 290 -0.23 3.46 2.75
C GLY A 290 0.40 4.15 3.96
N GLU A 291 0.07 5.42 4.19
CA GLU A 291 0.52 6.21 5.34
C GLU A 291 -0.39 6.10 6.59
N TYR A 292 -1.46 5.31 6.50
CA TYR A 292 -2.48 5.22 7.54
C TYR A 292 -2.39 3.90 8.31
N ILE A 293 -2.69 3.99 9.60
CA ILE A 293 -2.89 2.84 10.48
C ILE A 293 -4.35 2.81 10.90
N TYR A 294 -4.99 1.65 10.76
CA TYR A 294 -6.36 1.39 11.19
C TYR A 294 -6.33 0.43 12.37
N ILE A 295 -7.03 0.78 13.45
CA ILE A 295 -7.16 -0.06 14.64
C ILE A 295 -8.63 -0.18 15.02
N PHE A 296 -9.08 -1.40 15.31
CA PHE A 296 -10.49 -1.71 15.54
C PHE A 296 -10.70 -2.28 16.95
N GLY A 297 -11.68 -1.75 17.68
CA GLY A 297 -12.09 -2.30 18.96
C GLY A 297 -11.12 -2.05 20.12
N GLY A 298 -11.09 -3.00 21.05
CA GLY A 298 -10.31 -2.98 22.29
C GLY A 298 -11.21 -3.02 23.53
N TYR A 299 -10.69 -3.42 24.69
CA TYR A 299 -11.53 -3.67 25.89
C TYR A 299 -12.37 -2.48 26.34
N ASN A 300 -11.84 -1.27 26.21
CA ASN A 300 -12.52 -0.04 26.60
C ASN A 300 -13.15 0.70 25.41
N ASN A 301 -12.99 0.15 24.21
CA ASN A 301 -13.34 0.76 22.94
C ASN A 301 -13.98 -0.26 21.99
N GLU A 302 -14.71 -1.24 22.52
CA GLU A 302 -15.19 -2.41 21.75
C GLU A 302 -15.95 -1.98 20.48
N ASN A 303 -16.77 -0.93 20.58
CA ASN A 303 -17.57 -0.40 19.48
C ASN A 303 -16.92 0.77 18.73
N LYS A 304 -15.62 1.01 18.89
CA LYS A 304 -14.91 2.11 18.23
C LYS A 304 -13.80 1.62 17.32
N TRP A 305 -13.39 2.46 16.40
CA TRP A 305 -12.19 2.28 15.59
C TRP A 305 -11.49 3.62 15.40
N ILE A 306 -10.20 3.56 15.06
CA ILE A 306 -9.35 4.74 14.90
C ILE A 306 -8.50 4.64 13.65
N LYS A 307 -8.37 5.76 12.94
CA LYS A 307 -7.47 5.96 11.80
C LYS A 307 -6.40 6.98 12.19
N ILE A 308 -5.14 6.58 12.10
CA ILE A 308 -3.98 7.40 12.44
C ILE A 308 -3.17 7.63 11.18
N SER A 309 -2.74 8.85 10.92
CA SER A 309 -1.81 9.18 9.84
C SER A 309 -0.40 9.27 10.42
N ILE A 310 0.53 8.50 9.86
CA ILE A 310 1.93 8.54 10.29
C ILE A 310 2.64 9.77 9.73
N ARG A 311 2.18 10.31 8.60
CA ARG A 311 2.72 11.56 8.04
C ARG A 311 2.47 12.75 8.96
N SER A 312 1.21 12.94 9.40
CA SER A 312 0.83 14.02 10.32
C SER A 312 1.05 13.67 11.79
N LYS A 313 1.30 12.39 12.09
CA LYS A 313 1.46 11.82 13.45
C LYS A 313 0.26 12.12 14.35
N SER A 314 -0.93 12.17 13.74
CA SER A 314 -2.17 12.55 14.39
C SER A 314 -3.30 11.59 14.06
N VAL A 315 -4.35 11.66 14.87
CA VAL A 315 -5.60 10.94 14.62
C VAL A 315 -6.36 11.67 13.52
N GLU A 316 -6.65 10.96 12.43
CA GLU A 316 -7.48 11.47 11.34
C GLU A 316 -8.96 11.21 11.61
N HIS A 317 -9.27 10.09 12.27
CA HIS A 317 -10.64 9.72 12.58
C HIS A 317 -10.72 8.82 13.82
N ILE A 318 -11.73 9.05 14.66
CA ILE A 318 -12.23 8.10 15.64
C ILE A 318 -13.73 7.98 15.39
N GLY A 319 -14.20 6.77 15.11
CA GLY A 319 -15.59 6.52 14.77
C GLY A 319 -16.14 5.32 15.51
N ASP A 320 -17.46 5.19 15.48
CA ASP A 320 -18.15 4.00 15.98
C ASP A 320 -18.17 2.91 14.89
N ILE A 321 -18.17 1.65 15.33
CA ILE A 321 -18.35 0.48 14.47
C ILE A 321 -19.87 0.31 14.23
N GLU A 322 -20.37 0.93 13.17
CA GLU A 322 -21.78 0.90 12.80
C GLU A 322 -22.09 -0.23 11.81
N GLY A 323 -23.21 -0.93 12.00
CA GLY A 323 -23.69 -1.99 11.10
C GLY A 323 -23.28 -3.41 11.47
N ILE A 324 -22.27 -3.56 12.33
CA ILE A 324 -21.87 -4.83 12.97
C ILE A 324 -21.69 -4.60 14.48
N LYS A 325 -21.41 -5.65 15.25
CA LYS A 325 -21.08 -5.51 16.69
C LYS A 325 -19.60 -5.20 16.88
N GLY A 326 -19.26 -4.34 17.83
CA GLY A 326 -17.90 -4.19 18.32
C GLY A 326 -17.39 -5.41 19.09
N ASP A 327 -16.08 -5.48 19.37
CA ASP A 327 -15.44 -6.48 20.25
C ASP A 327 -14.00 -6.07 20.61
N SER A 328 -13.31 -6.89 21.40
CA SER A 328 -11.86 -6.86 21.61
C SER A 328 -11.16 -8.05 20.95
N ASP A 329 -9.84 -8.00 20.83
CA ASP A 329 -8.99 -9.07 20.28
C ASP A 329 -9.47 -9.56 18.89
N ILE A 330 -9.98 -8.64 18.09
CA ILE A 330 -10.42 -8.88 16.71
C ILE A 330 -9.16 -9.06 15.86
N SER A 331 -9.05 -10.14 15.11
CA SER A 331 -7.94 -10.25 14.16
C SER A 331 -8.31 -9.60 12.84
N VAL A 332 -7.43 -8.77 12.29
CA VAL A 332 -7.69 -8.08 11.01
C VAL A 332 -6.68 -8.41 9.93
N CYS A 333 -7.11 -8.36 8.67
CA CYS A 333 -6.24 -8.45 7.50
C CYS A 333 -6.80 -7.65 6.32
N TYR A 334 -5.93 -7.03 5.54
CA TYR A 334 -6.29 -6.23 4.37
C TYR A 334 -6.20 -7.05 3.08
N ASP A 335 -7.15 -6.87 2.16
CA ASP A 335 -7.20 -7.61 0.90
C ASP A 335 -6.31 -7.05 -0.22
N GLY A 336 -5.61 -5.95 0.05
CA GLY A 336 -4.80 -5.26 -0.94
C GLY A 336 -5.60 -4.28 -1.82
N GLN A 337 -6.92 -4.16 -1.64
CA GLN A 337 -7.80 -3.36 -2.50
C GLN A 337 -8.53 -2.27 -1.73
N ASP A 338 -9.61 -2.61 -1.04
CA ASP A 338 -10.46 -1.64 -0.35
C ASP A 338 -11.15 -2.20 0.89
N HIS A 339 -10.96 -3.47 1.24
CA HIS A 339 -11.57 -4.06 2.43
C HIS A 339 -10.53 -4.56 3.43
N ILE A 340 -10.77 -4.21 4.69
CA ILE A 340 -10.15 -4.84 5.86
C ILE A 340 -11.16 -5.85 6.40
N TYR A 341 -10.75 -7.10 6.55
CA TYR A 341 -11.56 -8.18 7.11
C TYR A 341 -11.34 -8.24 8.63
N LEU A 342 -12.41 -8.40 9.39
CA LEU A 342 -12.43 -8.49 10.84
C LEU A 342 -12.89 -9.90 11.23
N VAL A 343 -12.01 -10.68 11.84
CA VAL A 343 -12.21 -12.11 12.10
C VAL A 343 -12.35 -12.35 13.60
N ASN A 344 -13.52 -12.88 13.99
CA ASN A 344 -13.88 -13.18 15.38
C ASN A 344 -13.62 -11.99 16.33
N GLY A 345 -13.33 -12.30 17.58
CA GLY A 345 -13.13 -11.38 18.69
C GLY A 345 -13.22 -12.18 20.00
N ARG A 346 -13.01 -11.51 21.13
CA ARG A 346 -13.03 -12.15 22.44
C ARG A 346 -14.43 -12.65 22.81
N ASN A 347 -15.45 -11.84 22.55
CA ASN A 347 -16.83 -12.14 22.90
C ASN A 347 -17.57 -12.85 21.76
N ILE A 348 -17.28 -12.50 20.49
CA ILE A 348 -17.93 -13.03 19.30
C ILE A 348 -16.95 -13.90 18.50
N LYS A 349 -17.17 -15.21 18.53
CA LYS A 349 -16.20 -16.24 18.13
C LYS A 349 -16.56 -17.00 16.86
N ASN A 350 -17.46 -16.43 16.06
CA ASN A 350 -18.03 -17.11 14.90
C ASN A 350 -18.40 -16.13 13.76
N ARG A 351 -17.52 -15.18 13.43
CA ARG A 351 -17.79 -14.14 12.44
C ARG A 351 -16.60 -13.79 11.55
N ILE A 352 -16.92 -13.34 10.35
CA ILE A 352 -16.09 -12.52 9.49
C ILE A 352 -16.94 -11.31 9.10
N ASP A 353 -16.51 -10.13 9.50
CA ASP A 353 -17.05 -8.86 9.04
C ASP A 353 -16.02 -8.19 8.12
N ARG A 354 -16.39 -7.12 7.42
CA ARG A 354 -15.42 -6.32 6.65
C ARG A 354 -15.71 -4.83 6.73
N PHE A 355 -14.67 -4.05 6.57
CA PHE A 355 -14.66 -2.60 6.59
C PHE A 355 -14.14 -2.06 5.26
N ASN A 356 -14.94 -1.27 4.55
CA ASN A 356 -14.51 -0.64 3.31
C ASN A 356 -13.80 0.70 3.59
N ILE A 357 -12.52 0.80 3.23
CA ILE A 357 -11.68 1.97 3.56
C ILE A 357 -12.02 3.22 2.74
N LYS A 358 -12.74 3.07 1.61
CA LYS A 358 -13.16 4.20 0.76
C LYS A 358 -14.47 4.80 1.27
N THR A 359 -15.43 3.95 1.65
CA THR A 359 -16.73 4.41 2.13
C THR A 359 -16.79 4.60 3.65
N MET A 360 -15.79 4.10 4.38
CA MET A 360 -15.74 4.05 5.86
C MET A 360 -16.95 3.34 6.47
N LYS A 361 -17.39 2.23 5.87
CA LYS A 361 -18.57 1.46 6.32
C LYS A 361 -18.20 0.03 6.67
N PHE A 362 -18.84 -0.50 7.70
CA PHE A 362 -18.77 -1.91 8.06
C PHE A 362 -19.96 -2.68 7.48
N GLU A 363 -19.74 -3.95 7.20
CA GLU A 363 -20.80 -4.89 6.86
C GLU A 363 -20.44 -6.29 7.34
N SER A 364 -21.46 -7.07 7.71
CA SER A 364 -21.26 -8.48 8.03
C SER A 364 -21.05 -9.28 6.75
N TYR A 365 -20.04 -10.15 6.74
CA TYR A 365 -19.59 -10.80 5.51
C TYR A 365 -19.85 -12.31 5.51
N HIS A 366 -19.52 -13.00 6.59
CA HIS A 366 -19.75 -14.44 6.74
C HIS A 366 -19.87 -14.84 8.21
N GLN A 367 -20.68 -15.87 8.50
CA GLN A 367 -20.78 -16.46 9.83
C GLN A 367 -19.97 -17.77 9.88
N LEU A 368 -18.95 -17.81 10.73
CA LEU A 368 -18.12 -19.01 10.89
C LEU A 368 -18.86 -20.09 11.70
N PRO A 369 -18.54 -21.37 11.50
CA PRO A 369 -18.86 -22.42 12.47
C PRO A 369 -18.29 -22.11 13.86
N PHE A 370 -18.93 -22.67 14.89
CA PHE A 370 -18.41 -22.54 16.25
C PHE A 370 -17.08 -23.30 16.42
N GLY A 371 -16.20 -22.73 17.24
CA GLY A 371 -15.04 -23.43 17.77
C GLY A 371 -13.67 -22.96 17.27
N TYR A 372 -13.58 -21.84 16.53
CA TYR A 372 -12.31 -21.17 16.21
C TYR A 372 -11.86 -20.16 17.27
N ASN A 373 -12.77 -19.69 18.14
CA ASN A 373 -12.45 -18.71 19.20
C ASN A 373 -11.77 -17.42 18.67
N ASN A 374 -11.02 -16.72 19.51
CA ASN A 374 -10.22 -15.56 19.14
C ASN A 374 -9.00 -16.00 18.30
N GLN A 375 -8.54 -15.14 17.40
CA GLN A 375 -7.46 -15.47 16.48
C GLN A 375 -6.15 -14.80 16.92
N ALA A 376 -5.03 -15.50 16.80
CA ALA A 376 -3.71 -14.93 17.04
C ALA A 376 -3.27 -14.05 15.87
N SER A 377 -3.62 -14.43 14.63
CA SER A 377 -3.29 -13.66 13.42
C SER A 377 -4.18 -14.08 12.24
N SER A 378 -4.36 -13.19 11.25
CA SER A 378 -5.09 -13.48 10.02
C SER A 378 -4.37 -12.84 8.84
N MET A 379 -4.36 -13.51 7.69
CA MET A 379 -3.64 -13.10 6.47
C MET A 379 -4.54 -13.37 5.26
N ILE A 380 -4.46 -12.51 4.24
CA ILE A 380 -4.97 -12.85 2.91
C ILE A 380 -3.81 -13.30 2.04
N PHE A 381 -3.93 -14.48 1.45
CA PHE A 381 -2.92 -15.06 0.56
C PHE A 381 -3.61 -15.81 -0.58
N LYS A 382 -3.22 -15.53 -1.84
CA LYS A 382 -3.78 -16.17 -3.05
C LYS A 382 -5.32 -16.22 -3.09
N GLY A 383 -5.98 -15.13 -2.73
CA GLY A 383 -7.45 -14.99 -2.76
C GLY A 383 -8.20 -15.69 -1.61
N SER A 384 -7.48 -16.26 -0.64
CA SER A 384 -8.07 -16.85 0.57
C SER A 384 -7.64 -16.11 1.82
N LEU A 385 -8.55 -16.02 2.79
CA LEU A 385 -8.25 -15.58 4.15
C LEU A 385 -7.81 -16.79 4.96
N TYR A 386 -6.62 -16.76 5.50
CA TYR A 386 -6.10 -17.74 6.46
C TYR A 386 -6.12 -17.12 7.86
N SER A 387 -6.58 -17.87 8.85
CA SER A 387 -6.61 -17.38 10.23
C SER A 387 -6.24 -18.48 11.20
N ILE A 388 -5.40 -18.13 12.16
CA ILE A 388 -4.85 -19.06 13.15
C ILE A 388 -5.44 -18.76 14.52
N SER A 389 -6.05 -19.77 15.13
CA SER A 389 -6.80 -19.64 16.39
C SER A 389 -5.84 -19.57 17.58
N CYS A 390 -6.09 -18.63 18.49
CA CYS A 390 -5.32 -18.48 19.72
C CYS A 390 -5.67 -19.60 20.71
N ASN A 391 -4.66 -20.18 21.35
CA ASN A 391 -4.75 -21.27 22.32
C ASN A 391 -5.46 -22.53 21.78
N GLN A 392 -5.38 -22.79 20.47
CA GLN A 392 -6.00 -23.94 19.82
C GLN A 392 -5.15 -24.51 18.70
N TYR A 393 -5.32 -25.80 18.42
CA TYR A 393 -4.71 -26.54 17.29
C TYR A 393 -5.47 -26.32 15.98
N LYS A 394 -5.92 -25.09 15.72
CA LYS A 394 -6.80 -24.78 14.58
C LYS A 394 -6.24 -23.64 13.75
N LEU A 395 -6.17 -23.90 12.45
CA LEU A 395 -6.02 -22.91 11.41
C LEU A 395 -7.12 -23.18 10.39
N PHE A 396 -7.78 -22.14 9.89
CA PHE A 396 -8.74 -22.31 8.80
C PHE A 396 -8.36 -21.43 7.63
N GLN A 397 -8.75 -21.89 6.45
CA GLN A 397 -8.73 -21.15 5.21
C GLN A 397 -10.18 -20.85 4.81
N PHE A 398 -10.47 -19.60 4.50
CA PHE A 398 -11.75 -19.15 3.99
C PHE A 398 -11.54 -18.59 2.58
N ASP A 399 -12.12 -19.26 1.58
CA ASP A 399 -12.10 -18.80 0.19
C ASP A 399 -12.99 -17.57 0.05
N LEU A 400 -12.43 -16.42 -0.31
CA LEU A 400 -13.18 -15.15 -0.39
C LEU A 400 -14.17 -15.13 -1.58
N THR A 401 -13.97 -15.97 -2.59
CA THR A 401 -14.83 -16.05 -3.77
C THR A 401 -15.99 -17.00 -3.51
N ASN A 402 -15.67 -18.23 -3.11
CA ASN A 402 -16.65 -19.30 -2.93
C ASN A 402 -17.30 -19.30 -1.55
N ARG A 403 -16.73 -18.56 -0.59
CA ARG A 403 -17.15 -18.49 0.81
C ARG A 403 -17.16 -19.86 1.49
N THR A 404 -16.22 -20.71 1.11
CA THR A 404 -16.03 -22.04 1.67
C THR A 404 -14.91 -22.05 2.69
N ILE A 405 -15.09 -22.83 3.76
CA ILE A 405 -14.10 -23.00 4.83
C ILE A 405 -13.41 -24.35 4.67
N THR A 406 -12.09 -24.36 4.74
CA THR A 406 -11.25 -25.55 4.82
C THR A 406 -10.45 -25.50 6.11
N ASP A 407 -10.63 -26.52 6.96
CA ASP A 407 -9.86 -26.67 8.18
C ASP A 407 -8.47 -27.25 7.90
N HIS A 408 -7.47 -26.68 8.55
CA HIS A 408 -6.11 -27.19 8.59
C HIS A 408 -5.77 -27.58 10.03
N GLN A 409 -5.46 -28.86 10.24
CA GLN A 409 -4.91 -29.30 11.52
C GLN A 409 -3.45 -28.89 11.62
N ILE A 410 -3.12 -28.26 12.74
CA ILE A 410 -1.76 -27.87 13.11
C ILE A 410 -1.42 -28.46 14.47
N ASP A 411 -0.15 -28.79 14.71
CA ASP A 411 0.35 -29.35 15.97
C ASP A 411 0.89 -28.25 16.91
N ILE A 412 0.40 -27.03 16.74
CA ILE A 412 0.91 -25.81 17.39
C ILE A 412 -0.23 -25.21 18.23
N ILE A 413 0.10 -24.71 19.43
CA ILE A 413 -0.80 -23.89 20.26
C ILE A 413 -0.33 -22.44 20.21
N PRO A 414 -0.90 -21.58 19.34
CA PRO A 414 -0.47 -20.20 19.19
C PRO A 414 -0.90 -19.36 20.39
N LEU A 415 0.02 -18.65 21.04
CA LEU A 415 -0.35 -17.53 21.91
C LEU A 415 -0.43 -16.24 21.09
N SER A 416 0.63 -15.96 20.33
CA SER A 416 0.75 -14.81 19.44
C SER A 416 1.28 -15.27 18.09
N SER A 417 0.89 -14.57 17.03
CA SER A 417 1.39 -14.81 15.69
C SER A 417 1.35 -13.54 14.85
N CYS A 418 2.24 -13.47 13.86
CA CYS A 418 2.21 -12.50 12.77
C CYS A 418 2.48 -13.22 11.44
N HIS A 419 2.42 -12.50 10.33
CA HIS A 419 2.63 -13.07 8.99
C HIS A 419 3.41 -12.11 8.09
N ASP A 420 4.00 -12.65 7.04
CA ASP A 420 4.73 -11.88 6.02
C ASP A 420 3.89 -11.48 4.80
N ASN A 421 2.57 -11.79 4.80
CA ASN A 421 1.68 -11.68 3.63
C ASN A 421 2.09 -12.53 2.43
N ASN A 422 3.03 -13.46 2.61
CA ASN A 422 3.53 -14.36 1.56
C ASN A 422 3.38 -15.83 1.97
N GLY A 423 2.29 -16.12 2.69
CA GLY A 423 1.92 -17.48 3.07
C GLY A 423 2.62 -18.01 4.32
N ASN A 424 3.50 -17.24 4.98
CA ASN A 424 4.15 -17.67 6.21
C ASN A 424 3.53 -17.00 7.44
N PHE A 425 3.15 -17.84 8.42
CA PHE A 425 2.90 -17.42 9.80
C PHE A 425 4.16 -17.63 10.65
N PHE A 426 4.46 -16.68 11.50
CA PHE A 426 5.44 -16.78 12.58
C PHE A 426 4.67 -16.87 13.89
N ILE A 427 4.85 -17.95 14.64
CA ILE A 427 3.96 -18.36 15.72
C ILE A 427 4.77 -18.60 16.98
N LEU A 428 4.39 -17.94 18.07
CA LEU A 428 4.89 -18.22 19.41
C LEU A 428 3.97 -19.22 20.12
N ASP A 429 4.49 -20.43 20.32
CA ASP A 429 3.87 -21.49 21.11
C ASP A 429 4.52 -21.52 22.49
N VAL A 430 3.93 -20.75 23.41
CA VAL A 430 4.45 -20.62 24.78
C VAL A 430 4.26 -21.90 25.60
N THR A 431 3.26 -22.72 25.27
CA THR A 431 2.97 -23.97 25.97
C THR A 431 4.10 -24.96 25.76
N ASN A 432 4.55 -25.10 24.52
CA ASN A 432 5.65 -25.99 24.15
C ASN A 432 7.01 -25.28 24.06
N LYS A 433 7.05 -23.97 24.36
CA LYS A 433 8.26 -23.11 24.29
C LYS A 433 8.94 -23.14 22.92
N ARG A 434 8.15 -23.06 21.85
CA ARG A 434 8.64 -23.06 20.45
C ARG A 434 8.37 -21.72 19.78
N PHE A 435 9.30 -21.30 18.93
CA PHE A 435 9.04 -20.28 17.91
C PHE A 435 9.04 -20.94 16.55
N ILE A 436 8.00 -20.73 15.76
CA ILE A 436 7.72 -21.57 14.60
C ILE A 436 7.41 -20.70 13.39
N LYS A 437 7.95 -21.09 12.23
CA LYS A 437 7.47 -20.65 10.92
C LYS A 437 6.58 -21.74 10.34
N TYR A 438 5.33 -21.40 10.02
CA TYR A 438 4.38 -22.29 9.35
C TYR A 438 3.98 -21.70 7.99
N ASN A 439 4.17 -22.47 6.92
CA ASN A 439 3.74 -22.05 5.58
C ASN A 439 2.39 -22.68 5.21
N VAL A 440 1.41 -21.87 4.84
CA VAL A 440 0.03 -22.35 4.56
C VAL A 440 -0.09 -23.13 3.25
N GLU A 441 0.81 -22.92 2.29
CA GLU A 441 0.79 -23.58 0.99
C GLU A 441 1.49 -24.94 1.06
N THR A 442 2.73 -24.98 1.56
CA THR A 442 3.50 -26.21 1.68
C THR A 442 3.12 -27.04 2.91
N LYS A 443 2.38 -26.45 3.86
CA LYS A 443 2.04 -27.02 5.17
C LYS A 443 3.26 -27.42 6.00
N GLN A 444 4.43 -26.85 5.68
CA GLN A 444 5.67 -27.13 6.38
C GLN A 444 5.79 -26.29 7.65
N THR A 445 6.28 -26.94 8.70
CA THR A 445 6.57 -26.35 10.00
C THR A 445 8.08 -26.35 10.21
N ILE A 446 8.66 -25.18 10.47
CA ILE A 446 10.09 -25.01 10.77
C ILE A 446 10.23 -24.43 12.17
N ASN A 447 10.96 -25.11 13.04
CA ASN A 447 11.33 -24.56 14.35
C ASN A 447 12.43 -23.51 14.17
N LEU A 448 12.17 -22.31 14.66
CA LEU A 448 13.09 -21.18 14.67
C LEU A 448 13.88 -21.16 15.98
N ASN A 449 15.06 -20.55 15.98
CA ASN A 449 15.83 -20.38 17.20
C ASN A 449 15.08 -19.46 18.18
N ALA A 450 14.84 -19.97 19.39
CA ALA A 450 13.99 -19.39 20.42
C ALA A 450 14.70 -19.28 21.78
N ASP A 451 16.02 -19.36 21.84
CA ASP A 451 16.77 -19.47 23.10
C ASP A 451 16.44 -18.36 24.13
N HIS A 452 16.05 -17.18 23.65
CA HIS A 452 15.66 -16.03 24.49
C HIS A 452 14.17 -16.00 24.92
N LEU A 453 13.32 -16.89 24.39
CA LEU A 453 11.88 -16.89 24.67
C LEU A 453 11.49 -17.53 26.00
N VAL A 454 12.41 -18.20 26.69
CA VAL A 454 12.13 -19.02 27.88
C VAL A 454 11.48 -18.23 29.03
N ASN A 455 11.69 -16.91 29.07
CA ASN A 455 11.23 -16.04 30.15
C ASN A 455 10.22 -14.97 29.71
N ALA A 456 9.86 -14.89 28.43
CA ALA A 456 8.95 -13.85 27.95
C ALA A 456 7.52 -14.13 28.43
N GLN A 457 6.97 -13.24 29.26
CA GLN A 457 5.56 -13.29 29.66
C GLN A 457 4.70 -12.54 28.64
N TYR A 458 3.87 -13.27 27.91
CA TYR A 458 2.94 -12.76 26.90
C TYR A 458 3.59 -11.93 25.79
N PRO A 459 4.58 -12.48 25.06
CA PRO A 459 5.15 -11.82 23.89
C PRO A 459 4.14 -11.71 22.75
N PHE A 460 3.95 -10.50 22.23
CA PHE A 460 3.19 -10.26 21.00
C PHE A 460 4.14 -9.95 19.86
N VAL A 461 4.03 -10.71 18.78
CA VAL A 461 4.95 -10.61 17.63
C VAL A 461 4.39 -9.80 16.48
N MET A 462 5.29 -9.12 15.77
CA MET A 462 5.01 -8.32 14.59
C MET A 462 6.08 -8.57 13.53
N TYR A 463 5.66 -8.81 12.29
CA TYR A 463 6.56 -8.91 11.15
C TYR A 463 6.93 -7.51 10.63
N HIS A 464 8.20 -7.32 10.31
CA HIS A 464 8.70 -6.12 9.65
C HIS A 464 9.70 -6.50 8.56
N ARG A 465 9.46 -6.04 7.33
CA ARG A 465 10.43 -6.15 6.23
C ARG A 465 11.24 -4.86 6.16
N GLU A 466 12.50 -4.92 6.55
CA GLU A 466 13.40 -3.76 6.53
C GLU A 466 13.90 -3.49 5.10
N SER A 467 14.18 -4.55 4.34
CA SER A 467 14.65 -4.47 2.96
C SER A 467 14.15 -5.65 2.12
N PRO A 468 14.41 -5.69 0.80
CA PRO A 468 14.10 -6.87 -0.01
C PRO A 468 14.73 -8.17 0.51
N THR A 469 15.87 -8.09 1.19
CA THR A 469 16.69 -9.21 1.67
C THR A 469 16.77 -9.33 3.19
N SER A 470 16.09 -8.44 3.93
CA SER A 470 16.17 -8.38 5.39
C SER A 470 14.77 -8.25 5.99
N SER A 471 14.41 -9.23 6.82
CA SER A 471 13.12 -9.30 7.49
C SER A 471 13.30 -9.72 8.94
N TYR A 472 12.46 -9.14 9.79
CA TYR A 472 12.53 -9.34 11.22
C TYR A 472 11.16 -9.61 11.81
N ILE A 473 11.18 -10.39 12.89
CA ILE A 473 10.07 -10.48 13.82
C ILE A 473 10.44 -9.71 15.08
N TYR A 474 9.64 -8.71 15.40
CA TYR A 474 9.74 -7.96 16.64
C TYR A 474 8.77 -8.54 17.66
N SER A 475 9.17 -8.54 18.92
CA SER A 475 8.28 -8.85 20.03
C SER A 475 8.24 -7.71 21.02
N PHE A 476 7.01 -7.35 21.42
CA PHE A 476 6.76 -6.34 22.43
C PHE A 476 6.02 -6.98 23.61
N CYS A 477 6.57 -6.79 24.81
CA CYS A 477 6.13 -7.45 26.03
C CYS A 477 5.74 -6.44 27.12
N ASN A 478 5.23 -6.95 28.24
CA ASN A 478 5.01 -6.20 29.48
C ASN A 478 6.27 -5.56 30.08
N SER A 479 7.45 -6.09 29.75
CA SER A 479 8.74 -5.63 30.23
C SER A 479 9.72 -5.52 29.08
N LEU A 480 10.52 -4.45 29.09
CA LEU A 480 11.58 -4.21 28.11
C LEU A 480 12.62 -5.33 28.06
N ASP A 481 12.83 -6.03 29.17
CA ASP A 481 13.76 -7.17 29.24
C ASP A 481 13.32 -8.36 28.39
N SER A 482 12.05 -8.39 27.98
CA SER A 482 11.46 -9.44 27.14
C SER A 482 11.24 -9.00 25.69
N ASN A 483 11.64 -7.78 25.32
CA ASN A 483 11.57 -7.33 23.93
C ASN A 483 12.74 -7.93 23.13
N PHE A 484 12.43 -8.49 21.96
CA PHE A 484 13.44 -9.06 21.08
C PHE A 484 13.16 -8.74 19.61
N LYS A 485 14.23 -8.76 18.82
CA LYS A 485 14.23 -8.74 17.36
C LYS A 485 14.81 -10.06 16.91
N TYR A 486 14.09 -10.74 16.03
CA TYR A 486 14.52 -12.00 15.44
C TYR A 486 14.74 -11.79 13.94
N SER A 487 15.93 -12.07 13.44
CA SER A 487 16.27 -12.05 12.02
C SER A 487 15.89 -13.37 11.38
N ILE A 488 15.02 -13.30 10.37
CA ILE A 488 14.54 -14.48 9.66
C ILE A 488 15.67 -15.11 8.84
N GLU A 489 16.48 -14.30 8.18
CA GLU A 489 17.54 -14.76 7.27
C GLU A 489 18.72 -15.37 8.02
N SER A 490 19.12 -14.79 9.16
CA SER A 490 20.25 -15.31 9.96
C SER A 490 19.84 -16.30 11.05
N ASN A 491 18.53 -16.48 11.29
CA ASN A 491 17.98 -17.29 12.37
C ASN A 491 18.57 -16.90 13.75
N GLN A 492 18.77 -15.60 13.98
CA GLN A 492 19.31 -15.04 15.21
C GLN A 492 18.27 -14.20 15.94
N CYS A 493 18.31 -14.25 17.27
CA CYS A 493 17.45 -13.46 18.15
C CYS A 493 18.33 -12.55 19.01
N GLU A 494 18.00 -11.26 19.07
CA GLU A 494 18.71 -10.28 19.88
C GLU A 494 17.73 -9.46 20.73
N PRO A 495 18.09 -9.08 21.97
CA PRO A 495 17.29 -8.17 22.76
C PRO A 495 17.33 -6.76 22.16
N ILE A 496 16.21 -6.04 22.23
CA ILE A 496 16.10 -4.69 21.65
C ILE A 496 15.40 -3.72 22.58
N PHE A 497 15.56 -2.43 22.29
CA PHE A 497 14.76 -1.35 22.87
C PHE A 497 14.74 -1.33 24.41
N ARG A 498 15.86 -1.67 25.05
CA ARG A 498 15.97 -1.63 26.52
C ARG A 498 15.94 -0.20 27.10
N ASP A 499 16.29 0.78 26.27
CA ASP A 499 16.39 2.19 26.67
C ASP A 499 15.11 3.00 26.39
N ILE A 500 14.07 2.37 25.81
CA ILE A 500 12.81 3.07 25.54
C ILE A 500 12.01 3.25 26.83
N LYS A 501 11.11 4.21 26.86
CA LYS A 501 10.27 4.42 28.04
C LYS A 501 9.41 3.18 28.26
N ASN A 502 9.45 2.64 29.48
CA ASN A 502 8.71 1.44 29.84
C ASN A 502 7.21 1.73 29.92
N HIS A 503 6.53 1.63 28.79
CA HIS A 503 5.08 1.65 28.68
C HIS A 503 4.57 0.21 28.61
N ASN A 504 3.49 -0.09 29.33
CA ASN A 504 2.84 -1.39 29.21
C ASN A 504 2.17 -1.50 27.83
N SER A 505 2.78 -2.28 26.95
CA SER A 505 2.30 -2.61 25.60
C SER A 505 1.71 -4.02 25.50
N SER A 506 1.49 -4.71 26.62
CA SER A 506 0.80 -6.00 26.55
C SER A 506 -0.60 -5.86 25.96
N TRP A 507 -0.95 -6.83 25.14
CA TRP A 507 -2.25 -6.89 24.44
C TRP A 507 -2.52 -5.67 23.55
N CYS A 508 -1.52 -4.83 23.28
CA CYS A 508 -1.64 -3.65 22.45
C CYS A 508 -1.17 -3.92 21.01
N ALA A 509 -1.77 -3.21 20.07
CA ALA A 509 -1.43 -3.25 18.64
C ALA A 509 0.02 -2.82 18.37
N SER A 510 0.66 -3.49 17.41
CA SER A 510 1.87 -3.01 16.76
C SER A 510 1.83 -3.28 15.26
N SER A 511 2.39 -2.38 14.46
CA SER A 511 2.48 -2.53 13.02
C SER A 511 3.74 -1.86 12.49
N SER A 512 4.30 -2.41 11.42
CA SER A 512 5.30 -1.71 10.62
C SER A 512 4.64 -0.97 9.47
N ILE A 513 5.22 0.15 9.05
CA ILE A 513 4.70 0.96 7.96
C ILE A 513 5.87 1.59 7.20
N THR A 514 5.77 1.59 5.88
CA THR A 514 6.74 2.21 4.98
C THR A 514 5.97 2.98 3.93
N PHE A 515 6.26 4.27 3.78
CA PHE A 515 5.58 5.13 2.81
C PHE A 515 6.50 6.22 2.26
#